data_AF-A0A1I7ZA94-F1
#
_entry.id   AF-A0A1I7ZA94-F1
#
_cell.length_a   1.000
_cell.length_b   1.000
_cell.length_c   1.000
_cell.angle_alpha   90.00
_cell.angle_beta   90.00
_cell.angle_gamma   90.00
#
_symmetry.space_group_name_H-M   'P 1'
#
loop_
_entity.id
_entity.type
_entity.pdbx_description
1 polymer ?
#
loop_
_entity_poly.entity_id
_entity_poly.type
_entity_poly.pdbx_seq_one_letter_code
_entity_poly.pdbx_strand_id
1 'polypeptide(L)'
;MAAEKRLVKSTPFEVEFVLERMRSTSGNDQLVSQNLKDIDVVDITGGSAFLARVLKVTFEWNDSTIEPKSVVLKLVIHPNHLTFTEE
;
A
#
# COMPACT_ATOMS: atom_id res chain seq x y z
N MET A 1 19.21 -3.29 -12.20
CA MET A 1 18.22 -2.21 -12.28
C MET A 1 17.62 -2.06 -10.90
N ALA A 2 17.91 -0.95 -10.22
CA ALA A 2 17.44 -0.72 -8.86
C ALA A 2 15.93 -0.46 -8.91
N ALA A 3 15.15 -1.22 -8.14
CA ALA A 3 13.78 -0.84 -7.84
C ALA A 3 13.85 0.56 -7.22
N GLU A 4 13.44 1.57 -7.98
CA GLU A 4 13.34 2.92 -7.47
C GLU A 4 12.49 2.86 -6.20
N LYS A 5 13.02 3.41 -5.10
CA LYS A 5 12.34 3.55 -3.82
C LYS A 5 11.10 4.43 -4.01
N ARG A 6 10.03 3.86 -4.56
CA ARG A 6 8.74 4.53 -4.73
C ARG A 6 8.14 4.65 -3.33
N LEU A 7 8.08 5.87 -2.83
CA LEU A 7 7.35 6.18 -1.61
C LEU A 7 5.85 6.18 -1.93
N VAL A 8 5.04 5.74 -0.97
CA VAL A 8 3.57 5.84 -1.06
C VAL A 8 3.19 7.31 -0.85
N LYS A 9 3.16 8.08 -1.94
CA LYS A 9 2.79 9.50 -1.97
C LYS A 9 3.57 10.33 -0.94
N SER A 10 2.88 11.07 -0.08
CA SER A 10 3.47 11.94 0.97
C SER A 10 3.73 11.20 2.29
N THR A 11 3.83 9.88 2.28
CA THR A 11 4.09 9.09 3.48
C THR A 11 5.55 8.65 3.54
N PRO A 12 6.09 8.35 4.74
CA PRO A 12 7.42 7.79 4.87
C PRO A 12 7.50 6.29 4.51
N PHE A 13 6.41 5.69 4.00
CA PHE A 13 6.37 4.25 3.71
C PHE A 13 6.78 3.96 2.28
N GLU A 14 7.66 2.97 2.12
CA GLU A 14 8.06 2.45 0.82
C GLU A 14 6.98 1.50 0.27
N VAL A 15 6.76 1.53 -1.05
CA VAL A 15 5.87 0.59 -1.74
C VAL A 15 6.31 -0.84 -1.47
N GLU A 16 7.61 -1.12 -1.43
CA GLU A 16 8.12 -2.46 -1.12
C GLU A 16 7.72 -2.97 0.26
N PHE A 17 7.66 -2.09 1.27
CA PHE A 17 7.17 -2.45 2.60
C PHE A 17 5.69 -2.86 2.56
N VAL A 18 4.87 -2.13 1.80
CA VAL A 18 3.45 -2.46 1.61
C VAL A 18 3.31 -3.79 0.87
N LEU A 19 4.07 -3.98 -0.20
CA LEU A 19 4.06 -5.22 -0.98
C LEU A 19 4.51 -6.42 -0.15
N GLU A 20 5.56 -6.29 0.64
CA GLU A 20 6.01 -7.33 1.58
C GLU A 20 4.92 -7.70 2.58
N ARG A 21 4.23 -6.70 3.12
CA ARG A 21 3.12 -6.96 4.04
C ARG A 21 1.97 -7.68 3.36
N MET A 22 1.62 -7.29 2.13
CA MET A 22 0.59 -7.97 1.34
C MET A 22 0.98 -9.41 1.00
N ARG A 23 2.24 -9.67 0.66
CA ARG A 23 2.75 -11.04 0.48
C ARG A 23 2.55 -11.88 1.74
N SER A 24 2.88 -11.31 2.90
CA SER A 24 2.72 -11.99 4.18
C SER A 24 1.27 -12.32 4.53
N THR A 25 0.29 -11.55 4.05
CA THR A 25 -1.13 -11.76 4.34
C THR A 25 -1.81 -12.63 3.30
N SER A 26 -1.61 -12.33 2.01
CA SER A 26 -2.25 -13.02 0.89
C SER A 26 -1.54 -14.32 0.49
N GLY A 27 -0.27 -14.51 0.90
CA GLY A 27 0.55 -15.64 0.46
C GLY A 27 0.98 -15.59 -1.01
N ASN A 28 0.77 -14.46 -1.70
CA ASN A 28 1.08 -14.31 -3.11
C ASN A 28 2.48 -13.71 -3.33
N ASP A 29 3.47 -14.55 -3.59
CA ASP A 29 4.86 -14.14 -3.82
C ASP A 29 5.07 -13.27 -5.09
N GLN A 30 4.07 -13.20 -5.99
CA GLN A 30 4.15 -12.41 -7.21
C GLN A 30 3.99 -10.90 -6.98
N LEU A 31 3.62 -10.48 -5.77
CA LEU A 31 3.48 -9.08 -5.37
C LEU A 31 4.86 -8.44 -5.16
N VAL A 32 5.59 -8.24 -6.25
CA VAL A 32 6.91 -7.58 -6.27
C VAL A 32 6.88 -6.32 -7.10
N SER A 33 7.72 -5.34 -6.75
CA SER A 33 7.83 -4.04 -7.40
C SER A 33 8.14 -4.14 -8.91
N GLN A 34 8.73 -5.25 -9.36
CA GLN A 34 9.02 -5.51 -10.77
C GLN A 34 7.77 -5.84 -11.60
N ASN A 35 6.75 -6.44 -10.97
CA ASN A 35 5.47 -6.75 -11.62
C ASN A 35 4.49 -5.57 -11.58
N LEU A 36 4.88 -4.50 -10.90
CA LEU A 36 4.09 -3.30 -10.72
C LEU A 36 4.29 -2.37 -11.92
N LYS A 37 3.19 -2.06 -12.60
CA LYS A 37 3.16 -1.06 -13.67
C LYS A 37 3.09 0.34 -13.07
N ASP A 38 2.06 0.57 -12.27
CA ASP A 38 1.77 1.87 -11.67
C ASP A 38 1.12 1.73 -10.29
N ILE A 39 1.08 2.84 -9.54
CA ILE A 39 0.43 2.90 -8.24
C ILE A 39 -0.39 4.19 -8.11
N ASP A 40 -1.65 4.02 -7.77
CA ASP A 40 -2.51 5.13 -7.39
C ASP A 40 -2.73 5.14 -5.88
N VAL A 41 -2.64 6.33 -5.28
CA VAL A 41 -2.77 6.50 -3.83
C VAL A 41 -3.77 7.61 -3.54
N VAL A 42 -4.93 7.18 -3.04
CA VAL A 42 -6.03 8.07 -2.67
C VAL A 42 -6.09 8.19 -1.16
N ASP A 43 -6.14 9.42 -0.67
CA ASP A 43 -6.44 9.67 0.73
C ASP A 43 -7.95 9.59 0.92
N ILE A 44 -8.40 8.57 1.64
CA ILE A 44 -9.82 8.32 1.92
C ILE A 44 -10.15 8.61 3.39
N THR A 45 -9.35 9.44 4.05
CA THR A 45 -9.61 9.88 5.43
C THR A 45 -10.93 10.67 5.45
N GLY A 46 -12.00 10.02 5.91
CA GLY A 46 -13.32 10.63 5.96
C GLY A 46 -13.48 11.56 7.16
N GLY A 47 -13.40 12.88 6.96
CA GLY A 47 -13.81 13.89 7.97
C GLY A 47 -12.71 14.36 8.94
N SER A 48 -12.95 15.53 9.54
CA SER A 48 -11.95 16.41 10.17
C SER A 48 -11.46 16.00 11.58
N ALA A 49 -11.79 14.81 12.08
CA ALA A 49 -11.56 14.42 13.49
C ALA A 49 -10.96 13.01 13.68
N PHE A 50 -10.16 12.53 12.72
CA PHE A 50 -9.58 11.18 12.80
C PHE A 50 -8.12 11.21 13.30
N LEU A 51 -7.86 10.45 14.38
CA LEU A 51 -6.52 10.15 14.92
C LEU A 51 -5.69 9.23 13.99
N ALA A 52 -6.19 8.94 12.79
CA ALA A 52 -5.54 8.10 11.81
C ALA A 52 -5.83 8.61 10.41
N ARG A 53 -4.82 8.57 9.54
CA ARG A 53 -4.94 8.83 8.10
C ARG A 53 -5.15 7.51 7.38
N VAL A 54 -6.18 7.42 6.55
CA VAL A 54 -6.50 6.21 5.79
C VAL A 54 -6.18 6.45 4.32
N LEU A 55 -5.28 5.65 3.77
CA LEU A 55 -4.89 5.72 2.37
C LEU A 55 -5.31 4.44 1.67
N LYS A 56 -6.03 4.58 0.56
CA LYS A 56 -6.28 3.48 -0.37
C LYS A 56 -5.15 3.49 -1.40
N VAL A 57 -4.38 2.42 -1.43
CA VAL A 57 -3.33 2.20 -2.44
C VAL A 57 -3.87 1.18 -3.43
N THR A 58 -3.95 1.58 -4.69
CA THR A 58 -4.36 0.74 -5.81
C THR A 58 -3.12 0.42 -6.62
N PHE A 59 -2.91 -0.86 -6.90
CA PHE A 59 -1.77 -1.35 -7.68
C PHE A 59 -2.24 -1.69 -9.08
N GLU A 60 -1.62 -1.07 -10.07
CA GLU A 60 -1.75 -1.49 -11.46
C GLU A 60 -0.64 -2.49 -11.76
N TRP A 61 -1.00 -3.75 -11.90
CA TRP A 61 -0.08 -4.84 -12.21
C TRP A 61 0.13 -4.97 -13.72
N ASN A 62 1.33 -5.39 -14.12
CA ASN A 62 1.60 -5.78 -15.51
C ASN A 62 0.79 -7.01 -15.93
N ASP A 63 0.52 -7.92 -14.98
CA ASP A 63 -0.34 -9.08 -15.17
C ASP A 63 -1.67 -8.86 -14.43
N SER A 64 -2.77 -8.90 -15.18
CA SER A 64 -4.13 -8.64 -14.68
C SER A 64 -4.67 -9.73 -13.76
N THR A 65 -4.00 -10.89 -13.70
CA THR A 65 -4.33 -12.03 -12.83
C THR A 65 -3.75 -11.89 -11.42
N ILE A 66 -2.83 -10.94 -11.20
CA ILE A 66 -2.24 -10.70 -9.88
C ILE A 66 -3.27 -9.99 -8.99
N GLU A 67 -3.54 -10.60 -7.85
CA GLU A 67 -4.36 -10.07 -6.75
C GLU A 67 -3.55 -10.10 -5.45
N PRO A 68 -3.77 -9.16 -4.51
CA PRO A 68 -4.79 -8.10 -4.50
C PRO A 68 -4.46 -6.89 -5.39
N LYS A 69 -5.50 -6.22 -5.92
CA LYS A 69 -5.36 -4.99 -6.74
C LYS A 69 -5.37 -3.69 -5.92
N SER A 70 -5.77 -3.76 -4.65
CA SER A 70 -5.74 -2.62 -3.75
C SER A 70 -5.55 -3.03 -2.30
N VAL A 71 -5.04 -2.12 -1.48
CA VAL A 71 -4.93 -2.28 -0.03
C VAL A 71 -5.29 -0.96 0.65
N VAL A 72 -5.87 -1.06 1.85
CA VAL A 72 -6.13 0.10 2.70
C VAL A 72 -5.08 0.17 3.80
N LEU A 73 -4.32 1.27 3.80
CA LEU A 73 -3.33 1.60 4.80
C LEU A 73 -3.95 2.53 5.84
N LYS A 74 -4.04 2.09 7.09
CA LYS A 74 -4.41 2.96 8.21
C LYS A 74 -3.15 3.38 8.97
N LEU A 75 -2.79 4.64 8.79
CA LEU A 75 -1.69 5.31 9.46
C LEU A 75 -2.21 5.94 10.75
N VAL A 76 -1.93 5.37 11.92
CA VAL A 76 -2.30 6.02 13.17
C VAL A 76 -1.35 7.19 13.38
N ILE A 77 -1.89 8.40 13.60
CA ILE A 77 -1.10 9.60 13.94
C ILE A 77 -0.76 9.51 15.43
N HIS A 78 -0.02 8.46 15.79
CA HIS A 78 0.74 8.30 17.03
C HIS A 78 2.07 7.68 16.58
N PRO A 79 3.21 8.05 17.19
CA PRO A 79 4.51 7.94 16.54
C PRO A 79 5.03 6.52 16.23
N ASN A 80 4.26 5.41 16.31
CA ASN A 80 4.81 4.06 16.10
C ASN A 80 3.82 2.90 15.79
N HIS A 81 2.61 3.12 15.21
CA HIS A 81 1.70 1.98 14.96
C HIS A 81 0.92 2.05 13.64
N LEU A 82 1.06 1.03 12.79
CA LEU A 82 0.29 0.81 11.55
C LEU A 82 -0.72 -0.32 11.76
N THR A 83 -1.93 -0.18 11.21
CA THR A 83 -2.95 -1.24 11.21
C THR A 83 -3.47 -1.41 9.79
N PHE A 84 -3.67 -2.65 9.34
CA PHE A 84 -4.09 -2.98 7.97
C PHE A 84 -5.45 -3.70 8.04
N THR A 85 -6.35 -3.41 7.10
CA THR A 85 -7.67 -4.06 6.99
C THR A 85 -7.96 -4.26 5.50
N GLU A 86 -8.35 -5.47 5.11
CA GLU A 86 -8.69 -5.85 3.72
C GLU A 86 -10.21 -5.76 3.51
N GLU A 87 -10.63 -5.22 2.36
CA GLU A 87 -12.02 -5.27 1.84
C GLU A 87 -12.06 -6.07 0.54
#